data_AF-A0A958ITR6-F1
#
_entry.id   AF-A0A958ITR6-F1
#
_cell.length_a   1.000
_cell.length_b   1.000
_cell.length_c   1.000
_cell.angle_alpha   90.00
_cell.angle_beta   90.00
_cell.angle_gamma   90.00
#
_symmetry.space_group_name_H-M   'P 1'
#
loop_
_entity.id
_entity.type
_entity.pdbx_description
1 polymer ?
#
loop_
_entity_poly.entity_id
_entity_poly.type
_entity_poly.pdbx_seq_one_letter_code
_entity_poly.pdbx_strand_id
1 'polypeptide(L)'
;MKFLPVLPALTTLLLLALLSSCDKTSTDPKDPPGGQVDSIALYRSVFTDPARCASCHPSHYEEWQTSMHAYAMTDPVFLTLTEIGQQRSNNQLDQFCVKCHSPFAPLLKETPPGFDPNGLSILAKAGISCDVCHLVKVPEIRRGESFSKFNLDGVRRASIADPEPNSFHESEFDHAYGFSDICSGCHDLLSPDRSRFLETTNTEWDNSPYVAMGVECQDCHMPAYRGTAAIGG
;
A
#
# COMPACT_ATOMS: atom_id res chain seq x y z
N MET A 1 -38.37 -32.49 59.44
CA MET A 1 -37.33 -32.27 58.39
C MET A 1 -38.00 -32.47 57.03
N LYS A 2 -38.25 -31.38 56.29
CA LYS A 2 -38.73 -31.41 54.90
C LYS A 2 -37.65 -30.75 54.04
N PHE A 3 -37.08 -31.50 53.10
CA PHE A 3 -36.17 -30.98 52.08
C PHE A 3 -37.01 -30.53 50.87
N LEU A 4 -36.85 -29.27 50.44
CA LEU A 4 -37.25 -28.83 49.11
C LEU A 4 -36.09 -29.05 48.12
N PRO A 5 -36.35 -29.45 46.86
CA PRO A 5 -35.32 -29.58 45.85
C PRO A 5 -35.06 -28.24 45.16
N VAL A 6 -33.78 -27.87 45.04
CA VAL A 6 -33.33 -26.77 44.18
C VAL A 6 -33.15 -27.36 42.77
N LEU A 7 -33.97 -26.91 41.81
CA LEU A 7 -33.84 -27.26 40.40
C LEU A 7 -32.64 -26.56 39.74
N PRO A 8 -32.03 -27.14 38.69
CA PRO A 8 -30.82 -26.64 38.06
C PRO A 8 -31.19 -25.60 36.98
N ALA A 9 -31.20 -24.32 37.35
CA ALA A 9 -31.38 -23.23 36.39
C ALA A 9 -30.06 -22.79 35.70
N LEU A 10 -28.91 -23.33 36.13
CA LEU A 10 -27.60 -22.85 35.68
C LEU A 10 -27.07 -23.51 34.39
N THR A 11 -27.58 -24.67 33.99
CA THR A 11 -27.05 -25.41 32.83
C THR A 11 -27.63 -24.97 31.50
N THR A 12 -28.78 -24.29 31.48
CA THR A 12 -29.41 -23.82 30.23
C THR A 12 -28.84 -22.49 29.74
N LEU A 13 -28.28 -21.66 30.62
CA LEU A 13 -27.71 -20.36 30.26
C LEU A 13 -26.33 -20.47 29.57
N LEU A 14 -25.59 -21.56 29.84
CA LEU A 14 -24.27 -21.78 29.27
C LEU A 14 -24.31 -22.29 27.81
N LEU A 15 -25.40 -22.95 27.40
CA LEU A 15 -25.58 -23.41 26.02
C LEU A 15 -25.99 -22.29 25.05
N LEU A 16 -26.71 -21.26 25.50
CA LEU A 16 -27.05 -20.12 24.64
C LEU A 16 -25.87 -19.18 24.38
N ALA A 17 -24.89 -19.11 25.30
CA ALA A 17 -23.70 -18.29 25.10
C ALA A 17 -22.71 -18.88 24.07
N LEU A 18 -22.79 -20.18 23.78
CA LEU A 18 -21.91 -20.85 22.82
C LEU A 18 -22.39 -20.76 21.36
N LEU A 19 -23.65 -20.39 21.12
CA LEU A 19 -24.22 -20.27 19.76
C LEU A 19 -24.11 -18.85 19.17
N SER A 20 -23.78 -17.83 19.98
CA SER A 20 -23.63 -16.44 19.51
C SER A 20 -22.19 -16.03 19.20
N SER A 21 -21.24 -16.98 19.17
CA SER A 21 -19.82 -16.70 18.89
C SER A 21 -19.36 -17.17 17.49
N CYS A 22 -20.30 -17.56 16.64
CA CYS A 22 -20.04 -17.87 15.22
C CYS A 22 -20.55 -16.75 14.29
N ASP A 23 -20.45 -15.48 14.69
CA ASP A 23 -20.39 -14.37 13.74
C ASP A 23 -18.98 -13.79 13.78
N LYS A 24 -18.04 -14.53 13.18
CA LYS A 24 -16.80 -13.91 12.68
C LYS A 24 -17.16 -13.13 11.42
N THR A 25 -17.82 -12.00 11.58
CA THR A 25 -17.65 -10.92 10.63
C THR A 25 -16.18 -10.52 10.69
N SER A 26 -15.44 -10.93 9.66
CA SER A 26 -14.17 -10.36 9.27
C SER A 26 -14.22 -8.85 9.52
N THR A 27 -13.29 -8.32 10.32
CA THR A 27 -13.01 -6.89 10.31
C THR A 27 -12.21 -6.58 9.04
N ASP A 28 -12.81 -6.84 7.88
CA ASP A 28 -12.32 -6.30 6.63
C ASP A 28 -12.43 -4.78 6.73
N PRO A 29 -11.43 -4.03 6.23
CA PRO A 29 -11.62 -2.62 5.96
C PRO A 29 -12.88 -2.49 5.10
N LYS A 30 -13.86 -1.74 5.60
CA LYS A 30 -15.05 -1.39 4.83
C LYS A 30 -14.60 -0.92 3.45
N ASP A 31 -15.21 -1.47 2.41
CA ASP A 31 -15.07 -0.99 1.03
C ASP A 31 -15.00 0.54 1.03
N PRO A 32 -14.10 1.16 0.25
CA PRO A 32 -14.08 2.61 0.13
C PRO A 32 -15.48 3.11 -0.27
N PRO A 33 -15.96 4.21 0.31
CA PRO A 33 -17.34 4.62 0.14
C PRO A 33 -17.60 5.05 -1.31
N GLY A 34 -18.34 4.21 -2.06
CA GLY A 34 -19.12 4.60 -3.24
C GLY A 34 -18.43 4.47 -4.60
N GLY A 35 -19.04 3.69 -5.51
CA GLY A 35 -18.91 3.87 -6.96
C GLY A 35 -18.10 2.81 -7.72
N GLN A 36 -18.70 1.62 -7.91
CA GLN A 36 -18.24 0.62 -8.89
C GLN A 36 -18.33 1.22 -10.31
N VAL A 37 -17.27 1.09 -11.11
CA VAL A 37 -17.06 1.62 -12.49
C VAL A 37 -16.50 3.05 -12.59
N ASP A 38 -17.13 4.06 -11.99
CA ASP A 38 -16.64 5.46 -12.11
C ASP A 38 -15.26 5.65 -11.47
N SER A 39 -14.97 4.94 -10.38
CA SER A 39 -13.67 4.98 -9.71
C SER A 39 -12.54 4.37 -10.56
N ILE A 40 -12.78 3.25 -11.26
CA ILE A 40 -11.75 2.61 -12.10
C ILE A 40 -11.41 3.48 -13.30
N ALA A 41 -12.43 4.05 -13.96
CA ALA A 41 -12.24 4.98 -15.05
C ALA A 41 -11.45 6.22 -14.59
N LEU A 42 -11.79 6.75 -13.42
CA LEU A 42 -11.06 7.86 -12.81
C LEU A 42 -9.60 7.49 -12.51
N TYR A 43 -9.32 6.37 -11.86
CA TYR A 43 -7.95 5.90 -11.62
C TYR A 43 -7.15 5.78 -12.92
N ARG A 44 -7.72 5.18 -13.98
CA ARG A 44 -7.05 5.07 -15.28
C ARG A 44 -6.83 6.41 -15.98
N SER A 45 -7.67 7.41 -15.71
CA SER A 45 -7.50 8.75 -16.28
C SER A 45 -6.41 9.57 -15.59
N VAL A 46 -6.14 9.30 -14.31
CA VAL A 46 -5.16 10.05 -13.50
C VAL A 46 -3.81 9.35 -13.48
N PHE A 47 -3.79 8.04 -13.25
CA PHE A 47 -2.57 7.25 -13.16
C PHE A 47 -1.91 7.11 -14.53
N THR A 48 -0.61 7.35 -14.55
CA THR A 48 0.17 7.45 -15.77
C THR A 48 1.14 6.28 -15.87
N ASP A 49 1.30 5.76 -17.09
CA ASP A 49 2.40 4.85 -17.41
C ASP A 49 3.74 5.54 -17.08
N PRO A 50 4.58 4.95 -16.19
CA PRO A 50 5.84 5.57 -15.78
C PRO A 50 6.79 5.85 -16.95
N ALA A 51 6.68 5.14 -18.08
CA ALA A 51 7.47 5.44 -19.28
C ALA A 51 7.19 6.85 -19.85
N ARG A 52 6.02 7.43 -19.58
CA ARG A 52 5.70 8.82 -19.97
C ARG A 52 6.42 9.84 -19.12
N CYS A 53 6.87 9.48 -17.92
CA CYS A 53 7.67 10.34 -17.06
C CYS A 53 9.11 10.48 -17.57
N ALA A 54 9.63 9.48 -18.29
CA ALA A 54 11.03 9.40 -18.71
C ALA A 54 11.51 10.57 -19.58
N SER A 55 10.64 11.18 -20.39
CA SER A 55 11.03 12.30 -21.25
C SER A 55 11.39 13.57 -20.48
N CYS A 56 10.72 13.78 -19.34
CA CYS A 56 10.93 14.96 -18.49
C CYS A 56 11.79 14.61 -17.27
N HIS A 57 11.69 13.40 -16.73
CA HIS A 57 12.40 12.93 -15.54
C HIS A 57 13.32 11.73 -15.85
N PRO A 58 14.29 11.86 -16.77
CA PRO A 58 15.07 10.71 -17.24
C PRO A 58 15.88 10.05 -16.11
N SER A 59 16.50 10.85 -15.22
CA SER A 59 17.29 10.33 -14.10
C SER A 59 16.43 9.53 -13.11
N HIS A 60 15.32 10.11 -12.66
CA HIS A 60 14.41 9.42 -11.74
C HIS A 60 13.79 8.16 -12.36
N TYR A 61 13.48 8.21 -13.66
CA TYR A 61 12.97 7.04 -14.37
C TYR A 61 14.02 5.94 -14.45
N GLU A 62 15.28 6.27 -14.72
CA GLU A 62 16.40 5.31 -14.75
C GLU A 62 16.66 4.68 -13.36
N GLU A 63 16.62 5.48 -12.30
CA GLU A 63 16.72 5.00 -10.91
C GLU A 63 15.56 4.06 -10.57
N TRP A 64 14.32 4.48 -10.89
CA TRP A 64 13.14 3.68 -10.62
C TRP A 64 13.15 2.36 -11.40
N GLN A 65 13.37 2.39 -12.73
CA GLN A 65 13.26 1.20 -13.59
C GLN A 65 14.28 0.11 -13.23
N THR A 66 15.38 0.49 -12.55
CA THR A 66 16.43 -0.43 -12.10
C THR A 66 16.28 -0.85 -10.63
N SER A 67 15.26 -0.35 -9.93
CA SER A 67 14.98 -0.64 -8.53
C SER A 67 13.98 -1.78 -8.35
N MET A 68 13.98 -2.39 -7.16
CA MET A 68 12.98 -3.41 -6.81
C MET A 68 11.55 -2.86 -6.75
N HIS A 69 11.36 -1.53 -6.66
CA HIS A 69 10.04 -0.91 -6.77
C HIS A 69 9.42 -1.12 -8.15
N ALA A 70 10.19 -0.98 -9.24
CA ALA A 70 9.73 -1.28 -10.59
C ALA A 70 9.50 -2.79 -10.81
N TYR A 71 10.33 -3.63 -10.18
CA TYR A 71 10.21 -5.09 -10.28
C TYR A 71 9.18 -5.70 -9.32
N ALA A 72 8.54 -4.90 -8.46
CA ALA A 72 7.71 -5.41 -7.36
C ALA A 72 6.57 -6.33 -7.80
N MET A 73 6.06 -6.18 -9.03
CA MET A 73 4.99 -7.02 -9.60
C MET A 73 5.47 -7.93 -10.76
N THR A 74 6.78 -7.97 -11.04
CA THR A 74 7.36 -8.77 -12.12
C THR A 74 8.50 -9.70 -11.67
N ASP A 75 8.96 -9.57 -10.43
CA ASP A 75 9.95 -10.45 -9.83
C ASP A 75 9.41 -11.90 -9.73
N PRO A 76 10.08 -12.88 -10.38
CA PRO A 76 9.65 -14.28 -10.31
C PRO A 76 9.68 -14.85 -8.89
N VAL A 77 10.55 -14.37 -8.00
CA VAL A 77 10.58 -14.81 -6.60
C VAL A 77 9.30 -14.38 -5.89
N PHE A 78 8.96 -13.08 -5.98
CA PHE A 78 7.68 -12.57 -5.45
C PHE A 78 6.46 -13.30 -6.01
N LEU A 79 6.37 -13.47 -7.33
CA LEU A 79 5.23 -14.14 -7.96
C LEU A 79 5.07 -15.58 -7.47
N THR A 80 6.16 -16.34 -7.39
CA THR A 80 6.16 -17.72 -6.89
C THR A 80 5.77 -17.79 -5.40
N LEU A 81 6.32 -16.91 -4.56
CA LEU A 81 5.99 -16.87 -3.14
C LEU A 81 4.53 -16.48 -2.90
N THR A 82 4.00 -15.56 -3.71
CA THR A 82 2.59 -15.19 -3.68
C THR A 82 1.71 -16.38 -4.05
N GLU A 83 2.02 -17.09 -5.12
CA GLU A 83 1.30 -18.30 -5.52
C GLU A 83 1.30 -19.36 -4.40
N ILE A 84 2.46 -19.66 -3.83
CA ILE A 84 2.59 -20.61 -2.70
C ILE A 84 1.77 -20.13 -1.49
N GLY A 85 1.84 -18.85 -1.16
CA GLY A 85 1.09 -18.25 -0.06
C GLY A 85 -0.42 -18.39 -0.25
N GLN A 86 -0.91 -18.10 -1.45
CA GLN A 86 -2.33 -18.24 -1.79
C GLN A 86 -2.78 -19.71 -1.71
N GLN A 87 -1.99 -20.64 -2.28
CA GLN A 87 -2.29 -22.07 -2.21
C GLN A 87 -2.37 -22.57 -0.75
N ARG A 88 -1.39 -22.20 0.08
CA ARG A 88 -1.32 -22.65 1.50
C ARG A 88 -2.40 -22.03 2.38
N SER A 89 -2.84 -20.83 2.04
CA SER A 89 -3.91 -20.12 2.76
C SER A 89 -5.30 -20.40 2.20
N ASN A 90 -5.44 -21.25 1.18
CA ASN A 90 -6.70 -21.43 0.45
C ASN A 90 -7.30 -20.08 -0.01
N ASN A 91 -6.45 -19.24 -0.61
CA ASN A 91 -6.70 -17.88 -1.07
C ASN A 91 -7.11 -16.86 0.01
N GLN A 92 -6.94 -17.18 1.30
CA GLN A 92 -7.29 -16.26 2.40
C GLN A 92 -6.32 -15.06 2.53
N LEU A 93 -5.14 -15.11 1.89
CA LEU A 93 -4.27 -13.94 1.82
C LEU A 93 -4.84 -12.83 0.91
N ASP A 94 -5.73 -13.15 -0.02
CA ASP A 94 -6.40 -12.20 -0.92
C ASP A 94 -5.42 -11.14 -1.49
N GLN A 95 -5.64 -9.84 -1.24
CA GLN A 95 -4.80 -8.75 -1.76
C GLN A 95 -3.60 -8.42 -0.85
N PHE A 96 -3.37 -9.16 0.23
CA PHE A 96 -2.36 -8.82 1.25
C PHE A 96 -0.98 -8.52 0.65
N CYS A 97 -0.47 -9.41 -0.20
CA CYS A 97 0.84 -9.25 -0.84
C CYS A 97 0.81 -8.15 -1.91
N VAL A 98 -0.23 -8.15 -2.76
CA VAL A 98 -0.34 -7.26 -3.92
C VAL A 98 -0.50 -5.80 -3.49
N LYS A 99 -1.16 -5.54 -2.35
CA LYS A 99 -1.34 -4.19 -1.84
C LYS A 99 -0.02 -3.43 -1.72
N CYS A 100 1.06 -4.05 -1.25
CA CYS A 100 2.37 -3.40 -1.15
C CYS A 100 3.21 -3.51 -2.43
N HIS A 101 2.94 -4.50 -3.30
CA HIS A 101 3.74 -4.76 -4.48
C HIS A 101 3.22 -4.11 -5.76
N SER A 102 1.93 -3.78 -5.80
CA SER A 102 1.28 -2.99 -6.85
C SER A 102 -0.03 -2.39 -6.29
N PRO A 103 0.02 -1.30 -5.50
CA PRO A 103 -1.15 -0.68 -4.88
C PRO A 103 -2.27 -0.33 -5.87
N PHE A 104 -1.92 -0.10 -7.13
CA PHE A 104 -2.87 0.19 -8.20
C PHE A 104 -3.63 -1.05 -8.68
N ALA A 105 -3.02 -2.24 -8.67
CA ALA A 105 -3.66 -3.43 -9.23
C ALA A 105 -4.98 -3.81 -8.52
N PRO A 106 -5.08 -3.78 -7.17
CA PRO A 106 -6.34 -3.97 -6.47
C PRO A 106 -7.37 -2.87 -6.76
N LEU A 107 -6.94 -1.59 -6.87
CA LEU A 107 -7.82 -0.46 -7.19
C LEU A 107 -8.43 -0.58 -8.59
N LEU A 108 -7.64 -1.10 -9.53
CA LEU A 108 -8.06 -1.38 -10.91
C LEU A 108 -8.79 -2.72 -11.06
N LYS A 109 -8.91 -3.50 -9.98
CA LYS A 109 -9.50 -4.84 -9.93
C LYS A 109 -8.82 -5.85 -10.87
N GLU A 110 -7.51 -5.72 -11.04
CA GLU A 110 -6.72 -6.56 -11.96
C GLU A 110 -6.16 -7.82 -11.30
N THR A 111 -6.25 -7.93 -9.97
CA THR A 111 -5.68 -9.05 -9.19
C THR A 111 -6.73 -9.85 -8.43
N PRO A 112 -7.83 -10.34 -9.05
CA PRO A 112 -8.74 -11.26 -8.38
C PRO A 112 -8.00 -12.55 -7.96
N PRO A 113 -8.52 -13.34 -7.01
CA PRO A 113 -7.91 -14.62 -6.64
C PRO A 113 -7.63 -15.50 -7.88
N GLY A 114 -6.38 -15.93 -8.04
CA GLY A 114 -5.93 -16.71 -9.19
C GLY A 114 -5.68 -15.91 -10.47
N PHE A 115 -5.49 -14.59 -10.39
CA PHE A 115 -5.12 -13.77 -11.55
C PHE A 115 -3.84 -14.27 -12.24
N ASP A 116 -3.78 -14.12 -13.57
CA ASP A 116 -2.56 -14.35 -14.34
C ASP A 116 -1.69 -13.08 -14.33
N PRO A 117 -0.47 -13.10 -13.77
CA PRO A 117 0.43 -11.95 -13.79
C PRO A 117 0.72 -11.42 -15.21
N ASN A 118 0.66 -12.27 -16.24
CA ASN A 118 0.85 -11.85 -17.62
C ASN A 118 -0.33 -11.04 -18.16
N GLY A 119 -1.52 -11.19 -17.59
CA GLY A 119 -2.75 -10.48 -17.96
C GLY A 119 -2.87 -9.06 -17.39
N LEU A 120 -1.97 -8.67 -16.49
CA LEU A 120 -1.99 -7.35 -15.86
C LEU A 120 -1.73 -6.21 -16.86
N SER A 121 -2.38 -5.06 -16.64
CA SER A 121 -2.12 -3.84 -17.41
C SER A 121 -0.73 -3.28 -17.13
N ILE A 122 -0.30 -2.33 -17.95
CA ILE A 122 0.99 -1.64 -17.76
C ILE A 122 1.05 -0.96 -16.38
N LEU A 123 -0.06 -0.37 -15.92
CA LEU A 123 -0.12 0.30 -14.61
C LEU A 123 0.07 -0.68 -13.46
N ALA A 124 -0.56 -1.86 -13.53
CA ALA A 124 -0.41 -2.88 -12.50
C ALA A 124 0.97 -3.56 -12.53
N LYS A 125 1.52 -3.82 -13.72
CA LYS A 125 2.87 -4.42 -13.88
C LYS A 125 4.00 -3.52 -13.43
N ALA A 126 3.79 -2.20 -13.43
CA ALA A 126 4.78 -1.22 -13.01
C ALA A 126 5.09 -1.24 -11.49
N GLY A 127 4.43 -2.09 -10.70
CA GLY A 127 4.72 -2.23 -9.28
C GLY A 127 4.52 -0.93 -8.50
N ILE A 128 5.55 -0.51 -7.76
CA ILE A 128 5.59 0.80 -7.07
C ILE A 128 6.09 1.85 -8.07
N SER A 129 5.18 2.37 -8.90
CA SER A 129 5.48 3.35 -9.95
C SER A 129 5.50 4.80 -9.46
N CYS A 130 5.86 5.75 -10.33
CA CYS A 130 5.98 7.19 -9.98
C CYS A 130 4.72 7.71 -9.27
N ASP A 131 3.55 7.46 -9.86
CA ASP A 131 2.27 7.94 -9.35
C ASP A 131 1.84 7.23 -8.05
N VAL A 132 2.40 6.05 -7.73
CA VAL A 132 2.13 5.39 -6.45
C VAL A 132 2.63 6.24 -5.29
N CYS A 133 3.81 6.84 -5.41
CA CYS A 133 4.33 7.75 -4.40
C CYS A 133 3.79 9.16 -4.61
N HIS A 134 3.84 9.70 -5.82
CA HIS A 134 3.54 11.12 -6.07
C HIS A 134 2.05 11.51 -6.02
N LEU A 135 1.15 10.52 -5.95
CA LEU A 135 -0.28 10.76 -5.75
C LEU A 135 -0.79 10.22 -4.43
N VAL A 136 0.01 9.56 -3.59
CA VAL A 136 -0.49 9.04 -2.31
C VAL A 136 -0.92 10.20 -1.40
N LYS A 137 -2.00 9.99 -0.65
CA LYS A 137 -2.38 10.90 0.43
C LYS A 137 -1.57 10.57 1.67
N VAL A 138 -0.39 11.19 1.81
CA VAL A 138 0.55 10.92 2.90
C VAL A 138 -0.11 10.97 4.29
N PRO A 139 -0.96 11.96 4.62
CA PRO A 139 -1.64 11.99 5.93
C PRO A 139 -2.62 10.82 6.19
N GLU A 140 -3.00 10.08 5.15
CA GLU A 140 -3.85 8.89 5.25
C GLU A 140 -3.05 7.58 5.22
N ILE A 141 -1.72 7.63 5.13
CA ILE A 141 -0.88 6.44 5.21
C ILE A 141 -0.98 5.86 6.62
N ARG A 142 -1.24 4.55 6.66
CA ARG A 142 -1.23 3.77 7.89
C ARG A 142 -0.11 2.75 7.79
N ARG A 143 0.73 2.76 8.82
CA ARG A 143 1.86 1.85 8.99
C ARG A 143 1.43 0.39 8.74
N GLY A 144 2.09 -0.26 7.79
CA GLY A 144 1.84 -1.66 7.41
C GLY A 144 0.52 -1.97 6.69
N GLU A 145 -0.26 -0.97 6.29
CA GLU A 145 -1.56 -1.17 5.62
C GLU A 145 -1.51 -0.89 4.10
N SER A 146 -0.34 -0.61 3.55
CA SER A 146 -0.10 -0.12 2.19
C SER A 146 -0.85 1.18 1.86
N PHE A 147 -0.64 1.67 0.64
CA PHE A 147 -1.32 2.83 0.09
C PHE A 147 -2.68 2.43 -0.49
N SER A 148 -3.74 3.02 0.07
CA SER A 148 -5.12 2.79 -0.39
C SER A 148 -5.84 4.09 -0.78
N LYS A 149 -5.21 5.24 -0.57
CA LYS A 149 -5.79 6.57 -0.75
C LYS A 149 -4.86 7.43 -1.58
N PHE A 150 -5.39 7.94 -2.70
CA PHE A 150 -4.65 8.73 -3.67
C PHE A 150 -5.39 10.04 -3.95
N ASN A 151 -4.63 11.09 -4.25
CA ASN A 151 -5.12 12.33 -4.83
C ASN A 151 -5.41 12.09 -6.31
N LEU A 152 -6.65 12.36 -6.72
CA LEU A 152 -7.13 12.14 -8.08
C LEU A 152 -7.33 13.46 -8.85
N ASP A 153 -6.72 14.54 -8.35
CA ASP A 153 -6.71 15.87 -8.96
C ASP A 153 -5.68 16.02 -10.09
N GLY A 154 -4.81 15.02 -10.26
CA GLY A 154 -3.73 15.05 -11.25
C GLY A 154 -2.50 15.85 -10.83
N VAL A 155 -2.49 16.41 -9.62
CA VAL A 155 -1.36 17.17 -9.07
C VAL A 155 -0.36 16.20 -8.44
N ARG A 156 0.89 16.22 -8.91
CA ARG A 156 1.97 15.38 -8.35
C ARG A 156 2.67 16.13 -7.22
N ARG A 157 2.83 15.49 -6.07
CA ARG A 157 3.39 16.10 -4.86
C ARG A 157 4.77 15.55 -4.53
N ALA A 158 5.64 16.40 -4.00
CA ALA A 158 7.01 16.05 -3.62
C ALA A 158 7.59 17.06 -2.61
N SER A 159 8.83 16.82 -2.17
CA SER A 159 9.57 17.68 -1.24
C SER A 159 10.30 18.86 -1.91
N ILE A 160 10.13 19.07 -3.22
CA ILE A 160 10.72 20.21 -3.94
C ILE A 160 9.93 21.47 -3.63
N ALA A 161 10.60 22.46 -3.02
CA ALA A 161 10.02 23.78 -2.79
C ALA A 161 9.84 24.52 -4.12
N ASP A 162 8.70 25.21 -4.27
CA ASP A 162 8.38 26.08 -5.40
C ASP A 162 8.59 25.44 -6.79
N PRO A 163 7.85 24.36 -7.13
CA PRO A 163 7.98 23.71 -8.43
C PRO A 163 7.60 24.66 -9.57
N GLU A 164 8.43 24.68 -10.62
CA GLU A 164 8.19 25.51 -11.80
C GLU A 164 6.97 25.01 -12.61
N PRO A 165 6.06 25.91 -13.02
CA PRO A 165 4.90 25.54 -13.83
C PRO A 165 5.29 24.96 -15.19
N ASN A 166 4.55 23.94 -15.63
CA ASN A 166 4.74 23.30 -16.94
C ASN A 166 3.38 22.89 -17.56
N SER A 167 3.42 22.32 -18.76
CA SER A 167 2.21 21.95 -19.53
C SER A 167 1.78 20.49 -19.39
N PHE A 168 2.51 19.66 -18.63
CA PHE A 168 2.28 18.22 -18.52
C PHE A 168 1.45 17.86 -17.29
N HIS A 169 1.87 18.31 -16.11
CA HIS A 169 1.11 18.16 -14.88
C HIS A 169 1.43 19.30 -13.90
N GLU A 170 0.45 19.64 -13.08
CA GLU A 170 0.68 20.51 -11.94
C GLU A 170 1.53 19.79 -10.88
N SER A 171 2.33 20.57 -10.17
CA SER A 171 3.20 20.10 -9.10
C SER A 171 3.01 20.96 -7.86
N GLU A 172 2.99 20.32 -6.70
CA GLU A 172 2.77 20.98 -5.42
C GLU A 172 3.81 20.51 -4.40
N PHE A 173 4.38 21.45 -3.66
CA PHE A 173 5.22 21.14 -2.51
C PHE A 173 4.37 20.54 -1.39
N ASP A 174 4.78 19.40 -0.88
CA ASP A 174 4.22 18.82 0.34
C ASP A 174 5.36 18.36 1.25
N HIS A 175 5.48 19.03 2.40
CA HIS A 175 6.48 18.72 3.42
C HIS A 175 6.45 17.26 3.87
N ALA A 176 5.29 16.59 3.82
CA ALA A 176 5.15 15.21 4.27
C ALA A 176 5.99 14.23 3.42
N TYR A 177 6.34 14.59 2.18
CA TYR A 177 7.20 13.79 1.31
C TYR A 177 8.68 13.80 1.74
N GLY A 178 9.05 14.68 2.66
CA GLY A 178 10.38 14.73 3.26
C GLY A 178 10.59 13.80 4.47
N PHE A 179 9.56 13.06 4.90
CA PHE A 179 9.62 12.23 6.12
C PHE A 179 9.47 10.74 5.83
N SER A 180 10.06 9.89 6.68
CA SER A 180 10.05 8.43 6.55
C SER A 180 8.65 7.80 6.61
N ASP A 181 7.65 8.54 7.08
CA ASP A 181 6.26 8.07 7.20
C ASP A 181 5.70 7.57 5.87
N ILE A 182 6.11 8.17 4.74
CA ILE A 182 5.68 7.73 3.41
C ILE A 182 6.10 6.28 3.13
N CYS A 183 7.24 5.83 3.66
CA CYS A 183 7.75 4.47 3.49
C CYS A 183 7.01 3.46 4.39
N SER A 184 6.48 3.93 5.53
CA SER A 184 5.91 3.09 6.59
C SER A 184 4.65 2.31 6.18
N GLY A 185 3.97 2.77 5.12
CA GLY A 185 2.81 2.04 4.58
C GLY A 185 3.17 0.63 4.14
N CYS A 186 4.38 0.43 3.61
CA CYS A 186 4.86 -0.87 3.14
C CYS A 186 5.95 -1.46 4.02
N HIS A 187 6.89 -0.64 4.51
CA HIS A 187 8.09 -1.08 5.23
C HIS A 187 7.92 -1.27 6.74
N ASP A 188 6.76 -1.77 7.15
CA ASP A 188 6.45 -2.13 8.55
C ASP A 188 5.25 -3.08 8.62
N LEU A 189 5.44 -4.29 8.10
CA LEU A 189 4.38 -5.24 7.82
C LEU A 189 4.11 -6.20 8.98
N LEU A 190 2.83 -6.29 9.35
CA LEU A 190 2.30 -7.34 10.23
C LEU A 190 1.63 -8.43 9.41
N SER A 191 1.55 -9.64 9.96
CA SER A 191 0.74 -10.73 9.43
C SER A 191 -0.75 -10.30 9.29
N PRO A 192 -1.55 -10.95 8.43
CA PRO A 192 -2.95 -10.57 8.24
C PRO A 192 -3.79 -10.52 9.53
N ASP A 193 -3.52 -11.42 10.47
CA ASP A 193 -4.14 -11.48 11.81
C ASP A 193 -3.50 -10.52 12.83
N ARG A 194 -2.50 -9.74 12.39
CA ARG A 194 -1.69 -8.80 13.17
C ARG A 194 -0.97 -9.41 14.37
N SER A 195 -0.77 -10.73 14.37
CA SER A 195 -0.16 -11.46 15.50
C SER A 195 1.37 -11.56 15.43
N ARG A 196 1.96 -11.33 14.24
CA ARG A 196 3.41 -11.43 14.01
C ARG A 196 3.91 -10.30 13.12
N PHE A 197 5.12 -9.83 13.42
CA PHE A 197 5.89 -9.00 12.52
C PHE A 197 6.44 -9.84 11.37
N LEU A 198 6.23 -9.38 10.14
CA LEU A 198 6.83 -9.93 8.92
C LEU A 198 7.99 -9.05 8.45
N GLU A 199 7.84 -7.73 8.61
CA GLU A 199 8.85 -6.73 8.36
C GLU A 199 8.69 -5.60 9.38
N THR A 200 9.80 -5.10 9.94
CA THR A 200 9.78 -4.11 11.04
C THR A 200 10.70 -2.92 10.77
N THR A 201 11.04 -2.65 9.51
CA THR A 201 12.09 -1.69 9.17
C THR A 201 11.79 -0.28 9.68
N ASN A 202 10.57 0.22 9.53
CA ASN A 202 10.22 1.55 10.06
C ASN A 202 10.23 1.55 11.60
N THR A 203 9.73 0.50 12.24
CA THR A 203 9.80 0.35 13.71
C THR A 203 11.26 0.26 14.21
N GLU A 204 12.15 -0.40 13.48
CA GLU A 204 13.58 -0.48 13.80
C GLU A 204 14.26 0.88 13.64
N TRP A 205 13.93 1.62 12.57
CA TRP A 205 14.38 2.99 12.36
C TRP A 205 13.91 3.91 13.48
N ASP A 206 12.63 3.85 13.89
CA ASP A 206 12.07 4.64 15.01
C ASP A 206 12.87 4.48 16.31
N ASN A 207 13.38 3.26 16.54
CA ASN A 207 14.12 2.89 17.74
C ASN A 207 15.65 3.05 17.58
N SER A 208 16.10 3.61 16.46
CA SER A 208 17.51 3.83 16.17
C SER A 208 17.96 5.25 16.55
N PRO A 209 19.27 5.51 16.62
CA PRO A 209 19.79 6.88 16.77
C PRO A 209 19.44 7.82 15.61
N TYR A 210 19.06 7.31 14.43
CA TYR A 210 18.80 8.14 13.24
C TYR A 210 17.66 9.13 13.46
N VAL A 211 16.63 8.77 14.22
CA VAL A 211 15.53 9.69 14.59
C VAL A 211 16.06 10.87 15.37
N ALA A 212 16.91 10.64 16.38
CA ALA A 212 17.51 11.70 17.19
C ALA A 212 18.49 12.57 16.38
N MET A 213 19.03 12.03 15.29
CA MET A 213 19.89 12.75 14.35
C MET A 213 19.10 13.48 13.26
N GLY A 214 17.78 13.31 13.18
CA GLY A 214 16.94 13.85 12.12
C GLY A 214 17.27 13.25 10.75
N VAL A 215 17.70 11.99 10.70
CA VAL A 215 18.01 11.27 9.46
C VAL A 215 16.81 10.43 9.06
N GLU A 216 16.24 10.76 7.91
CA GLU A 216 15.09 10.10 7.30
C GLU A 216 15.52 9.00 6.33
N CYS A 217 14.58 8.12 5.96
CA CYS A 217 14.79 7.06 4.99
C CYS A 217 15.34 7.61 3.66
N GLN A 218 14.77 8.73 3.21
CA GLN A 218 15.14 9.40 1.96
C GLN A 218 16.59 9.90 1.96
N ASP A 219 17.14 10.30 3.11
CA ASP A 219 18.50 10.84 3.17
C ASP A 219 19.57 9.83 2.70
N CYS A 220 19.29 8.54 2.85
CA CYS A 220 20.17 7.45 2.40
C CYS A 220 19.64 6.73 1.15
N HIS A 221 18.33 6.51 1.05
CA HIS A 221 17.72 5.70 -0.02
C HIS A 221 17.22 6.51 -1.22
N MET A 222 17.10 7.83 -1.10
CA MET A 222 16.72 8.76 -2.16
C MET A 222 17.63 9.99 -2.12
N PRO A 223 18.95 9.81 -2.34
CA PRO A 223 19.94 10.85 -2.10
C PRO A 223 19.66 12.09 -2.95
N ALA A 224 19.72 13.25 -2.32
CA ALA A 224 19.53 14.52 -3.01
C ALA A 224 20.65 14.74 -4.05
N TYR A 225 20.25 15.21 -5.23
CA TYR A 225 21.17 15.66 -6.26
C TYR A 225 20.94 17.14 -6.57
N ARG A 226 21.97 17.81 -7.10
CA ARG A 226 21.89 19.20 -7.52
C ARG A 226 21.61 19.27 -9.02
N GLY A 227 20.49 19.88 -9.40
CA GLY A 227 20.12 20.04 -10.80
C GLY A 227 18.65 20.39 -10.95
N THR A 228 18.15 20.30 -12.18
CA THR A 228 16.71 20.38 -12.44
C THR A 228 16.08 19.01 -12.22
N ALA A 229 14.95 18.96 -11.52
CA ALA A 229 14.22 17.72 -11.30
C ALA A 229 13.53 17.21 -12.57
N ALA A 230 13.26 18.12 -13.52
CA ALA A 230 12.68 17.83 -14.82
C ALA A 230 13.45 18.54 -15.96
N ILE A 231 13.24 18.08 -17.18
CA ILE A 231 13.60 18.77 -18.42
C ILE A 231 12.33 19.42 -18.97
N GLY A 232 12.39 20.72 -19.24
CA GLY A 232 11.27 21.48 -19.81
C GLY A 232 10.23 21.95 -18.79
N GLY A 233 10.58 21.91 -17.51
CA GLY A 233 9.89 22.49 -16.36
C GLY A 233 10.94 22.89 -15.34
#